data_AF-A0A3B0MT34-F1
#
_entry.id   AF-A0A3B0MT34-F1
#
_cell.length_a   1.000
_cell.length_b   1.000
_cell.length_c   1.000
_cell.angle_alpha   90.00
_cell.angle_beta   90.00
_cell.angle_gamma   90.00
#
_symmetry.space_group_name_H-M   'P 1'
#
loop_
_entity.id
_entity.type
_entity.pdbx_description
1 polymer ?
#
loop_
_entity_poly.entity_id
_entity_poly.type
_entity_poly.pdbx_seq_one_letter_code
_entity_poly.pdbx_strand_id
1 'polypeptide(L)'
;MLLNNKIINNLNFYNKIINYFNLYNKNFIIKHIKFISYNSDTVTGPTDSNNGKRANGITGKGANSTATECTMGKGANFTATECTMDTKGTIGASTVTEEKNDRNKLYLWQLKIICIIILIFGSSYFIYTFINNDMDIKKTCIKLSMNWDSLFYNISSEKFKAFLNSRFYNSLSNELNYQISLYFFNIDINKENGFRKSDAIYFLTEIGIDNNNKIIQKFISNNSNSNENKLLNGCTLNEFGNLIESLILEQKLKSNEQFETNLLQKLIYLNQNMKIDEGIKEIGNTLIIESVKEMYNEVKKYMKENEEEYEELENELERNKKLKMKLEQLSKSRRLNDQEKRHLTNINKEIVMLNNELNKLKFLKKKLLLI
;
A
#
# COMPACT_ATOMS: atom_id res chain seq x y z
N MET A 1 0.20 -42.11 7.42
CA MET A 1 0.23 -41.50 6.06
C MET A 1 -0.24 -40.04 6.05
N LEU A 2 -1.31 -39.67 6.77
CA LEU A 2 -1.81 -38.27 6.84
C LEU A 2 -0.84 -37.25 7.47
N LEU A 3 -0.03 -37.67 8.44
CA LEU A 3 0.94 -36.77 9.09
C LEU A 3 2.06 -36.31 8.14
N ASN A 4 2.53 -37.20 7.25
CA ASN A 4 3.57 -36.87 6.27
C ASN A 4 3.09 -35.88 5.22
N ASN A 5 1.83 -35.98 4.77
CA ASN A 5 1.27 -35.01 3.81
C ASN A 5 1.13 -33.61 4.41
N LYS A 6 0.80 -33.49 5.70
CA LYS A 6 0.71 -32.18 6.37
C LYS A 6 2.08 -31.52 6.53
N ILE A 7 3.12 -32.31 6.82
CA ILE A 7 4.50 -31.81 6.94
C ILE A 7 5.06 -31.39 5.57
N ILE A 8 4.82 -32.19 4.52
CA ILE A 8 5.26 -31.88 3.15
C ILE A 8 4.57 -30.60 2.62
N ASN A 9 3.27 -30.42 2.89
CA ASN A 9 2.56 -29.21 2.52
C ASN A 9 3.09 -27.96 3.25
N ASN A 10 3.47 -28.09 4.52
CA ASN A 10 4.11 -27.00 5.27
C ASN A 10 5.50 -26.64 4.71
N LEU A 11 6.31 -27.63 4.31
CA LEU A 11 7.62 -27.39 3.70
C LEU A 11 7.51 -26.68 2.34
N ASN A 12 6.57 -27.10 1.50
CA ASN A 12 6.30 -26.43 0.22
C ASN A 12 5.83 -24.99 0.42
N PHE A 13 5.08 -24.73 1.48
CA PHE A 13 4.63 -23.40 1.85
C PHE A 13 5.79 -22.49 2.31
N TYR A 14 6.68 -23.00 3.17
CA TYR A 14 7.89 -22.29 3.59
C TYR A 14 8.79 -21.92 2.40
N ASN A 15 9.01 -22.85 1.47
CA ASN A 15 9.77 -22.58 0.25
C ASN A 15 9.13 -21.49 -0.61
N LYS A 16 7.79 -21.41 -0.64
CA LYS A 16 7.06 -20.37 -1.36
C LYS A 16 7.22 -19.00 -0.71
N ILE A 17 7.20 -18.92 0.63
CA ILE A 17 7.47 -17.69 1.38
C ILE A 17 8.92 -17.22 1.17
N ILE A 18 9.89 -18.13 1.28
CA ILE A 18 11.31 -17.81 1.06
C ILE A 18 11.53 -17.27 -0.36
N ASN A 19 10.93 -17.89 -1.37
CA ASN A 19 11.00 -17.40 -2.74
C ASN A 19 10.37 -16.02 -2.92
N TYR A 20 9.21 -15.77 -2.30
CA TYR A 20 8.56 -14.47 -2.36
C TYR A 20 9.41 -13.37 -1.72
N PHE A 21 10.00 -13.67 -0.56
CA PHE A 21 10.89 -12.76 0.17
C PHE A 21 12.17 -12.47 -0.62
N ASN A 22 12.76 -13.49 -1.25
CA ASN A 22 13.92 -13.33 -2.13
C ASN A 22 13.60 -12.47 -3.36
N LEU A 23 12.41 -12.64 -3.96
CA LEU A 23 11.97 -11.86 -5.12
C LEU A 23 11.72 -10.40 -4.76
N TYR A 24 11.12 -10.17 -3.58
CA TYR A 24 10.90 -8.83 -3.03
C TYR A 24 12.23 -8.12 -2.73
N ASN A 25 13.16 -8.79 -2.03
CA ASN A 25 14.48 -8.24 -1.75
C ASN A 25 15.27 -7.95 -3.02
N LYS A 26 15.20 -8.81 -4.03
CA LYS A 26 15.85 -8.59 -5.33
C LYS A 26 15.32 -7.33 -6.01
N ASN A 27 14.00 -7.13 -6.02
CA ASN A 27 13.39 -5.92 -6.59
C ASN A 27 13.68 -4.66 -5.77
N PHE A 28 13.71 -4.76 -4.44
CA PHE A 28 14.07 -3.66 -3.54
C PHE A 28 15.52 -3.20 -3.75
N ILE A 29 16.46 -4.15 -3.81
CA ILE A 29 17.88 -3.89 -4.07
C ILE A 29 18.07 -3.25 -5.45
N ILE A 30 17.41 -3.76 -6.50
CA ILE A 30 17.48 -3.18 -7.86
C ILE A 30 16.96 -1.74 -7.89
N LYS A 31 15.87 -1.44 -7.17
CA LYS A 31 15.28 -0.10 -7.12
C LYS A 31 16.16 0.89 -6.37
N HIS A 32 16.76 0.49 -5.23
CA HIS A 32 17.67 1.34 -4.47
C HIS A 32 19.03 1.54 -5.15
N ILE A 33 19.58 0.52 -5.83
CA ILE A 33 20.81 0.68 -6.63
C ILE A 33 20.59 1.68 -7.77
N LYS A 34 19.43 1.63 -8.46
CA LYS A 34 19.09 2.64 -9.48
C LYS A 34 19.00 4.04 -8.88
N PHE A 35 18.37 4.21 -7.72
CA PHE A 35 18.25 5.53 -7.07
C PHE A 35 19.62 6.13 -6.69
N ILE A 36 20.56 5.31 -6.24
CA ILE A 36 21.94 5.76 -5.93
C ILE A 36 22.72 6.11 -7.21
N SER A 37 22.51 5.37 -8.30
CA SER A 37 23.15 5.62 -9.59
C SER A 37 22.69 6.90 -10.29
N TYR A 38 21.48 7.42 -9.99
CA TYR A 38 20.95 8.65 -10.59
C TYR A 38 21.36 9.92 -9.82
N ASN A 39 21.79 9.81 -8.57
CA ASN A 39 22.14 10.95 -7.73
C ASN A 39 23.66 11.23 -7.66
N SER A 40 24.48 10.58 -8.50
CA SER A 40 25.91 10.90 -8.63
C SER A 40 26.15 11.95 -9.73
N ASP A 41 25.47 13.10 -9.64
CA ASP A 41 25.88 14.29 -10.39
C ASP A 41 27.13 14.87 -9.71
N THR A 42 28.29 14.30 -10.04
CA THR A 42 29.55 15.02 -9.89
C THR A 42 29.54 16.14 -10.92
N VAL A 43 29.33 17.36 -10.42
CA VAL A 43 29.57 18.63 -11.12
C VAL A 43 30.91 18.56 -11.84
N THR A 44 30.87 18.37 -13.17
CA THR A 44 32.02 18.59 -14.02
C THR A 44 32.20 20.11 -14.12
N GLY A 45 33.26 20.61 -13.48
CA GLY A 45 33.66 22.01 -13.62
C GLY A 45 33.92 22.35 -15.10
N PRO A 46 33.67 23.61 -15.51
CA PRO A 46 33.86 24.02 -16.89
C PRO A 46 35.32 23.85 -17.30
N THR A 47 35.52 23.27 -18.49
CA THR A 47 36.82 23.20 -19.15
C THR A 47 37.23 24.62 -19.56
N ASP A 48 38.38 25.10 -19.08
CA ASP A 48 38.97 26.36 -19.52
C ASP A 48 39.27 26.29 -21.03
N SER A 49 38.39 26.86 -21.84
CA SER A 49 38.65 27.08 -23.26
C SER A 49 39.54 28.29 -23.42
N ASN A 50 40.84 28.05 -23.54
CA ASN A 50 41.80 29.05 -23.98
C ASN A 50 41.58 29.33 -25.47
N ASN A 51 40.79 30.36 -25.81
CA ASN A 51 40.75 30.91 -27.16
C ASN A 51 40.46 32.42 -27.14
N GLY A 52 41.54 33.18 -27.36
CA GLY A 52 41.62 34.46 -28.07
C GLY A 52 40.54 35.52 -27.84
N LYS A 53 40.91 36.60 -27.14
CA LYS A 53 40.32 37.92 -27.39
C LYS A 53 41.36 39.02 -27.52
N ARG A 54 41.38 39.56 -28.74
CA ARG A 54 41.85 40.88 -29.13
C ARG A 54 41.44 41.95 -28.13
N ALA A 55 42.37 42.89 -27.94
CA ALA A 55 42.16 44.18 -27.31
C ALA A 55 40.98 44.95 -27.93
N ASN A 56 40.12 45.48 -27.07
CA ASN A 56 39.57 46.82 -27.19
C ASN A 56 38.96 47.21 -25.84
N GLY A 57 39.44 48.35 -25.32
CA GLY A 57 39.23 48.77 -23.95
C GLY A 57 37.86 49.36 -23.69
N ILE A 58 37.50 49.40 -22.40
CA ILE A 58 36.74 50.49 -21.81
C ILE A 58 37.19 50.64 -20.33
N THR A 59 37.92 51.73 -20.07
CA THR A 59 37.86 52.61 -18.88
C THR A 59 36.64 52.32 -17.99
N GLY A 60 36.74 51.85 -16.75
CA GLY A 60 37.41 52.45 -15.60
C GLY A 60 36.37 53.10 -14.67
N LYS A 61 36.16 52.53 -13.46
CA LYS A 61 35.74 53.19 -12.19
C LYS A 61 35.28 52.16 -11.16
N GLY A 62 35.67 52.36 -9.91
CA GLY A 62 34.97 51.81 -8.75
C GLY A 62 35.84 51.05 -7.77
N ALA A 63 36.79 51.74 -7.14
CA ALA A 63 37.41 51.29 -5.90
C ALA A 63 36.36 51.11 -4.80
N ASN A 64 36.45 50.01 -4.05
CA ASN A 64 36.41 50.11 -2.59
C ASN A 64 37.10 48.89 -1.96
N SER A 65 38.30 49.13 -1.45
CA SER A 65 38.98 48.25 -0.50
C SER A 65 38.32 48.43 0.86
N THR A 66 37.95 47.33 1.50
CA THR A 66 37.70 47.32 2.94
C THR A 66 38.47 46.14 3.52
N ALA A 67 39.69 46.45 3.97
CA ALA A 67 40.46 45.59 4.83
C ALA A 67 39.82 45.64 6.22
N THR A 68 39.46 44.48 6.78
CA THR A 68 39.13 44.39 8.20
C THR A 68 39.73 43.11 8.77
N GLU A 69 40.88 43.32 9.41
CA GLU A 69 41.31 42.78 10.70
C GLU A 69 41.25 41.27 10.96
N CYS A 70 42.45 40.68 10.94
CA CYS A 70 42.77 39.37 11.47
C CYS A 70 42.69 39.36 13.01
N THR A 71 41.81 38.53 13.58
CA THR A 71 41.92 38.11 14.98
C THR A 71 42.71 36.81 15.10
N MET A 72 43.91 36.94 15.67
CA MET A 72 44.76 35.87 16.19
C MET A 72 44.06 35.10 17.31
N GLY A 73 44.08 33.76 17.25
CA GLY A 73 43.53 32.90 18.29
C GLY A 73 44.10 31.48 18.28
N LYS A 74 45.27 31.33 18.92
CA LYS A 74 45.78 30.18 19.71
C LYS A 74 45.34 28.75 19.35
N GLY A 75 46.33 27.88 19.12
CA GLY A 75 46.14 26.44 19.27
C GLY A 75 47.27 25.60 18.68
N ALA A 76 48.46 25.71 19.27
CA ALA A 76 49.60 24.86 18.96
C ALA A 76 49.30 23.38 19.24
N ASN A 77 49.55 22.52 18.25
CA ASN A 77 50.28 21.26 18.42
C ASN A 77 50.84 20.86 17.05
N PHE A 78 52.01 21.40 16.73
CA PHE A 78 52.76 21.08 15.51
C PHE A 78 53.80 20.01 15.90
N THR A 79 53.51 18.76 15.60
CA THR A 79 54.50 17.69 15.68
C THR A 79 55.40 17.83 14.45
N ALA A 80 56.60 18.35 14.64
CA ALA A 80 57.63 18.40 13.61
C ALA A 80 57.98 16.96 13.19
N THR A 81 57.58 16.55 12.00
CA THR A 81 58.09 15.34 11.36
C THR A 81 59.21 15.74 10.42
N GLU A 82 60.37 15.13 10.67
CA GLU A 82 61.65 15.33 10.01
C GLU A 82 61.52 15.12 8.48
N CYS A 83 61.78 16.17 7.71
CA CYS A 83 61.86 16.06 6.25
C CYS A 83 63.28 15.59 5.87
N THR A 84 63.42 14.31 5.54
CA THR A 84 64.56 13.79 4.80
C THR A 84 64.42 14.24 3.35
N MET A 85 65.20 15.25 2.95
CA MET A 85 65.30 15.69 1.57
C MET A 85 66.16 14.70 0.78
N ASP A 86 65.54 13.74 0.10
CA ASP A 86 66.19 12.97 -0.95
C ASP A 86 65.44 13.08 -2.28
N THR A 87 66.18 13.67 -3.22
CA THR A 87 66.20 13.44 -4.68
C THR A 87 64.90 13.41 -5.49
N LYS A 88 64.70 14.52 -6.22
CA LYS A 88 64.15 14.63 -7.59
C LYS A 88 63.54 13.34 -8.19
N GLY A 89 62.25 13.16 -7.96
CA GLY A 89 61.38 12.32 -8.77
C GLY A 89 60.11 13.08 -9.12
N THR A 90 59.78 13.15 -10.41
CA THR A 90 58.62 13.83 -10.99
C THR A 90 57.32 13.36 -10.34
N ILE A 91 56.72 14.17 -9.46
CA ILE A 91 55.42 13.87 -8.84
C ILE A 91 54.33 14.14 -9.88
N GLY A 92 53.86 13.07 -10.51
CA GLY A 92 52.67 13.06 -11.35
C GLY A 92 51.40 13.30 -10.52
N ALA A 93 50.44 13.99 -11.11
CA ALA A 93 49.14 14.33 -10.54
C ALA A 93 48.23 13.10 -10.36
N SER A 94 48.51 12.27 -9.34
CA SER A 94 47.74 11.04 -9.09
C SER A 94 47.57 10.74 -7.60
N THR A 95 46.99 11.66 -6.83
CA THR A 95 46.62 11.41 -5.41
C THR A 95 45.17 11.77 -5.05
N VAL A 96 44.38 12.33 -5.97
CA VAL A 96 42.99 12.76 -5.66
C VAL A 96 41.95 11.65 -5.91
N THR A 97 42.31 10.56 -6.59
CA THR A 97 41.38 9.46 -6.93
C THR A 97 41.28 8.36 -5.90
N GLU A 98 42.24 8.20 -4.97
CA GLU A 98 42.23 7.08 -4.02
C GLU A 98 41.30 7.32 -2.81
N GLU A 99 41.22 8.53 -2.27
CA GLU A 99 40.38 8.83 -1.08
C GLU A 99 38.87 8.62 -1.29
N LYS A 100 38.38 8.71 -2.52
CA LYS A 100 36.95 8.46 -2.82
C LYS A 100 36.59 6.98 -2.71
N ASN A 101 37.53 6.08 -2.97
CA ASN A 101 37.26 4.65 -2.98
C ASN A 101 37.08 4.09 -1.56
N ASP A 102 37.91 4.56 -0.62
CA ASP A 102 37.86 4.11 0.77
C ASP A 102 36.60 4.58 1.52
N ARG A 103 36.12 5.80 1.23
CA ARG A 103 34.86 6.31 1.79
C ARG A 103 33.65 5.49 1.32
N ASN A 104 33.59 5.15 0.04
CA ASN A 104 32.51 4.30 -0.50
C ASN A 104 32.52 2.89 0.11
N LYS A 105 33.71 2.33 0.34
CA LYS A 105 33.88 1.02 1.00
C LYS A 105 33.37 1.03 2.44
N LEU A 106 33.60 2.12 3.18
CA LEU A 106 33.09 2.31 4.54
C LEU A 106 31.54 2.36 4.57
N TYR A 107 30.92 3.15 3.68
CA TYR A 107 29.45 3.24 3.58
C TYR A 107 28.78 1.90 3.25
N LEU A 108 29.37 1.14 2.33
CA LEU A 108 28.87 -0.21 1.99
C LEU A 108 28.94 -1.16 3.19
N TRP A 109 29.98 -1.03 4.03
CA TRP A 109 30.12 -1.85 5.22
C TRP A 109 29.09 -1.46 6.30
N GLN A 110 28.86 -0.17 6.51
CA GLN A 110 27.81 0.32 7.43
C GLN A 110 26.41 -0.13 7.00
N LEU A 111 26.10 -0.07 5.69
CA LEU A 111 24.82 -0.51 5.16
C LEU A 111 24.60 -2.02 5.39
N LYS A 112 25.65 -2.84 5.26
CA LYS A 112 25.58 -4.28 5.58
C LYS A 112 25.20 -4.52 7.05
N ILE A 113 25.80 -3.77 7.98
CA ILE A 113 25.50 -3.89 9.42
C ILE A 113 24.05 -3.48 9.69
N ILE A 114 23.59 -2.37 9.13
CA ILE A 114 22.20 -1.90 9.29
C ILE A 114 21.21 -2.94 8.76
N CYS A 115 21.48 -3.55 7.59
CA CYS A 115 20.65 -4.61 7.03
C CYS A 115 20.55 -5.84 7.95
N ILE A 116 21.66 -6.26 8.57
CA ILE A 116 21.67 -7.39 9.52
C ILE A 116 20.84 -7.06 10.76
N ILE A 117 21.01 -5.85 11.30
CA ILE A 117 20.24 -5.37 12.46
C ILE A 117 18.74 -5.37 12.13
N ILE A 118 18.33 -4.78 11.02
CA ILE A 118 16.93 -4.74 10.58
C ILE A 118 16.36 -6.16 10.39
N LEU A 119 17.16 -7.10 9.89
CA LEU A 119 16.73 -8.49 9.70
C LEU A 119 16.49 -9.19 11.05
N ILE A 120 17.38 -9.01 12.02
CA ILE A 120 17.23 -9.59 13.36
C ILE A 120 16.00 -9.00 14.05
N PHE A 121 15.90 -7.67 14.15
CA PHE A 121 14.76 -7.02 14.81
C PHE A 121 13.44 -7.27 14.08
N GLY A 122 13.45 -7.21 12.74
CA GLY A 122 12.28 -7.46 11.90
C GLY A 122 11.76 -8.89 12.01
N SER A 123 12.66 -9.88 12.06
CA SER A 123 12.28 -11.29 12.24
C SER A 123 11.75 -11.58 13.65
N SER A 124 12.39 -11.07 14.70
CA SER A 124 11.88 -11.18 16.07
C SER A 124 10.51 -10.51 16.23
N TYR A 125 10.32 -9.33 15.63
CA TYR A 125 9.03 -8.64 15.65
C TYR A 125 7.95 -9.40 14.89
N PHE A 126 8.28 -9.93 13.70
CA PHE A 126 7.37 -10.78 12.94
C PHE A 126 6.91 -11.98 13.76
N ILE A 127 7.83 -12.72 14.38
CA ILE A 127 7.52 -13.87 15.23
C ILE A 127 6.62 -13.46 16.40
N TYR A 128 6.94 -12.36 17.09
CA TYR A 128 6.10 -11.83 18.16
C TYR A 128 4.67 -11.53 17.68
N THR A 129 4.53 -10.81 16.57
CA THR A 129 3.19 -10.48 16.01
C THR A 129 2.44 -11.72 15.52
N PHE A 130 3.16 -12.73 15.02
CA PHE A 130 2.57 -13.98 14.55
C PHE A 130 1.98 -14.80 15.70
N ILE A 131 2.74 -14.95 16.79
CA ILE A 131 2.27 -15.62 18.01
C ILE A 131 1.09 -14.87 18.62
N ASN A 132 1.16 -13.54 18.67
CA ASN A 132 0.13 -12.70 19.28
C ASN A 132 -1.16 -12.61 18.45
N ASN A 133 -1.18 -13.16 17.23
CA ASN A 133 -2.35 -13.24 16.36
C ASN A 133 -2.80 -14.70 16.14
N ASP A 134 -2.55 -15.58 17.11
CA ASP A 134 -2.98 -16.99 17.09
C ASP A 134 -2.50 -17.76 15.85
N MET A 135 -1.32 -17.41 15.32
CA MET A 135 -0.73 -18.02 14.13
C MET A 135 -1.53 -17.79 12.83
N ASP A 136 -2.46 -16.82 12.81
CA ASP A 136 -3.15 -16.41 11.59
C ASP A 136 -2.24 -15.52 10.72
N ILE A 137 -1.81 -16.08 9.58
CA ILE A 137 -0.92 -15.44 8.62
C ILE A 137 -1.56 -14.18 8.03
N LYS A 138 -2.85 -14.22 7.69
CA LYS A 138 -3.52 -13.11 7.01
C LYS A 138 -3.61 -11.90 7.95
N LYS A 139 -3.99 -12.15 9.20
CA LYS A 139 -4.05 -11.14 10.26
C LYS A 139 -2.68 -10.57 10.59
N THR A 140 -1.66 -11.43 10.63
CA THR A 140 -0.27 -11.02 10.88
C THR A 140 0.24 -10.11 9.78
N CYS A 141 0.05 -10.46 8.50
CA CYS A 141 0.44 -9.62 7.37
C CYS A 141 -0.25 -8.25 7.38
N ILE A 142 -1.55 -8.22 7.65
CA ILE A 142 -2.32 -6.96 7.74
C ILE A 142 -1.76 -6.08 8.86
N LYS A 143 -1.56 -6.64 10.06
CA LYS A 143 -1.03 -5.91 11.23
C LYS A 143 0.40 -5.42 11.00
N LEU A 144 1.24 -6.22 10.33
CA LEU A 144 2.62 -5.84 10.00
C LEU A 144 2.65 -4.70 8.98
N SER A 145 1.83 -4.78 7.93
CA SER A 145 1.69 -3.71 6.93
C SER A 145 1.23 -2.42 7.60
N MET A 146 0.24 -2.49 8.49
CA MET A 146 -0.29 -1.31 9.18
C MET A 146 0.73 -0.68 10.14
N ASN A 147 1.49 -1.49 10.89
CA ASN A 147 2.52 -0.96 11.77
C ASN A 147 3.66 -0.35 10.97
N TRP A 148 4.00 -0.94 9.82
CA TRP A 148 4.95 -0.35 8.86
C TRP A 148 4.43 0.98 8.33
N ASP A 149 3.20 1.03 7.82
CA ASP A 149 2.58 2.24 7.31
C ASP A 149 2.47 3.31 8.39
N SER A 150 2.19 2.95 9.66
CA SER A 150 2.14 3.88 10.79
C SER A 150 3.49 4.49 11.16
N LEU A 151 4.61 3.80 10.87
CA LEU A 151 5.96 4.30 11.11
C LEU A 151 6.37 5.34 10.06
N PHE A 152 5.83 5.25 8.83
CA PHE A 152 6.15 6.18 7.75
C PHE A 152 5.11 7.29 7.56
N TYR A 153 3.86 7.00 7.92
CA TYR A 153 2.72 7.88 7.78
C TYR A 153 2.02 7.95 9.13
N ASN A 154 1.86 9.15 9.70
CA ASN A 154 1.13 9.39 10.95
C ASN A 154 -0.39 9.11 10.78
N ILE A 155 -0.75 7.88 10.43
CA ILE A 155 -2.13 7.41 10.23
C ILE A 155 -2.57 6.82 11.57
N SER A 156 -2.87 7.70 12.51
CA SER A 156 -3.61 7.36 13.73
C SER A 156 -5.10 7.54 13.47
N SER A 157 -5.69 6.75 12.56
CA SER A 157 -7.15 6.77 12.46
C SER A 157 -7.73 5.76 13.46
N GLU A 158 -8.48 6.28 14.44
CA GLU A 158 -9.26 5.47 15.39
C GLU A 158 -10.20 4.49 14.67
N LYS A 159 -10.67 4.87 13.48
CA LYS A 159 -11.41 4.00 12.54
C LYS A 159 -10.64 2.73 12.16
N PHE A 160 -9.32 2.81 11.95
CA PHE A 160 -8.51 1.63 11.61
C PHE A 160 -8.18 0.75 12.82
N LYS A 161 -8.00 1.35 14.01
CA LYS A 161 -7.94 0.58 15.26
C LYS A 161 -9.25 -0.16 15.48
N ALA A 162 -10.40 0.47 15.21
CA ALA A 162 -11.71 -0.19 15.25
C ALA A 162 -11.82 -1.33 14.21
N PHE A 163 -11.31 -1.15 12.99
CA PHE A 163 -11.24 -2.22 11.99
C PHE A 163 -10.39 -3.42 12.44
N LEU A 164 -9.20 -3.19 13.02
CA LEU A 164 -8.35 -4.25 13.58
C LEU A 164 -8.98 -4.93 14.81
N ASN A 165 -9.77 -4.18 15.58
CA ASN A 165 -10.50 -4.68 16.74
C ASN A 165 -11.85 -5.30 16.37
N SER A 166 -12.32 -5.14 15.14
CA SER A 166 -13.49 -5.80 14.59
C SER A 166 -13.17 -7.28 14.42
N ARG A 167 -13.38 -8.04 15.49
CA ARG A 167 -13.12 -9.47 15.58
C ARG A 167 -14.26 -10.27 14.95
N PHE A 168 -14.63 -10.05 13.69
CA PHE A 168 -15.46 -11.06 13.02
C PHE A 168 -14.53 -12.21 12.59
N TYR A 169 -14.32 -13.16 13.51
CA TYR A 169 -13.42 -14.28 13.33
C TYR A 169 -14.18 -15.56 13.61
N ASN A 170 -14.53 -16.27 12.55
CA ASN A 170 -15.13 -17.59 12.60
C ASN A 170 -14.46 -18.48 11.55
N SER A 171 -14.46 -19.79 11.78
CA SER A 171 -13.81 -20.76 10.87
C SER A 171 -14.70 -21.18 9.70
N LEU A 172 -15.74 -20.38 9.40
CA LEU A 172 -16.71 -20.67 8.35
C LEU A 172 -16.11 -20.40 6.97
N SER A 173 -16.71 -21.02 5.94
CA SER A 173 -16.35 -20.73 4.55
C SER A 173 -16.60 -19.26 4.22
N ASN A 174 -15.74 -18.67 3.37
CA ASN A 174 -15.85 -17.25 2.99
C ASN A 174 -17.23 -16.90 2.41
N GLU A 175 -17.81 -17.80 1.63
CA GLU A 175 -19.13 -17.62 1.04
C GLU A 175 -20.22 -17.58 2.11
N LEU A 176 -20.22 -18.53 3.04
CA LEU A 176 -21.17 -18.56 4.14
C LEU A 176 -21.04 -17.32 5.02
N ASN A 177 -19.81 -16.89 5.31
CA ASN A 177 -19.55 -15.66 6.04
C ASN A 177 -20.09 -14.41 5.37
N TYR A 178 -19.92 -14.32 4.06
CA TYR A 178 -20.46 -13.23 3.28
C TYR A 178 -22.00 -13.19 3.39
N GLN A 179 -22.66 -14.34 3.22
CA GLN A 179 -24.12 -14.43 3.30
C GLN A 179 -24.66 -14.14 4.71
N ILE A 180 -23.97 -14.61 5.76
CA ILE A 180 -24.30 -14.31 7.17
C ILE A 180 -24.17 -12.81 7.43
N SER A 181 -23.09 -12.18 6.94
CA SER A 181 -22.86 -10.75 7.11
C SER A 181 -23.93 -9.94 6.41
N LEU A 182 -24.31 -10.33 5.18
CA LEU A 182 -25.37 -9.68 4.42
C LEU A 182 -26.71 -9.77 5.13
N TYR A 183 -27.08 -10.95 5.63
CA TYR A 183 -28.30 -11.16 6.43
C TYR A 183 -28.32 -10.27 7.68
N PHE A 184 -27.20 -10.24 8.41
CA PHE A 184 -27.03 -9.44 9.61
C PHE A 184 -27.25 -7.95 9.31
N PHE A 185 -26.52 -7.40 8.32
CA PHE A 185 -26.61 -5.98 7.98
C PHE A 185 -27.99 -5.59 7.44
N ASN A 186 -28.63 -6.46 6.65
CA ASN A 186 -29.99 -6.21 6.17
C ASN A 186 -30.97 -6.01 7.32
N ILE A 187 -30.88 -6.80 8.37
CA ILE A 187 -31.75 -6.64 9.54
C ILE A 187 -31.33 -5.45 10.40
N ASP A 188 -30.02 -5.28 10.62
CA ASP A 188 -29.45 -4.20 11.44
C ASP A 188 -29.80 -2.82 10.88
N ILE A 189 -29.74 -2.65 9.56
CA ILE A 189 -30.09 -1.38 8.88
C ILE A 189 -31.60 -1.12 8.89
N ASN A 190 -32.42 -2.17 8.75
CA ASN A 190 -33.87 -2.03 8.67
C ASN A 190 -34.54 -1.81 10.03
N LYS A 191 -33.84 -2.02 11.15
CA LYS A 191 -34.37 -1.88 12.51
C LYS A 191 -33.69 -0.74 13.25
N GLU A 192 -34.49 0.14 13.85
CA GLU A 192 -33.97 1.24 14.70
C GLU A 192 -33.11 0.75 15.87
N ASN A 193 -33.39 -0.46 16.36
CA ASN A 193 -32.72 -1.04 17.52
C ASN A 193 -31.57 -1.99 17.14
N GLY A 194 -31.20 -2.06 15.87
CA GLY A 194 -30.20 -2.96 15.33
C GLY A 194 -30.54 -4.44 15.46
N PHE A 195 -29.54 -5.28 15.20
CA PHE A 195 -29.65 -6.74 15.23
C PHE A 195 -29.65 -7.26 16.68
N ARG A 196 -30.73 -7.96 17.08
CA ARG A 196 -30.90 -8.49 18.44
C ARG A 196 -30.69 -9.99 18.54
N LYS A 197 -30.47 -10.51 19.74
CA LYS A 197 -30.40 -11.97 19.98
C LYS A 197 -31.68 -12.69 19.60
N SER A 198 -32.84 -12.04 19.76
CA SER A 198 -34.13 -12.54 19.27
C SER A 198 -34.15 -12.76 17.76
N ASP A 199 -33.48 -11.89 16.98
CA ASP A 199 -33.40 -12.02 15.52
C ASP A 199 -32.53 -13.20 15.10
N ALA A 200 -31.40 -13.38 15.80
CA ALA A 200 -30.57 -14.57 15.62
C ALA A 200 -31.36 -15.86 15.92
N ILE A 201 -32.20 -15.87 16.95
CA ILE A 201 -33.02 -17.05 17.29
C ILE A 201 -34.13 -17.26 16.26
N TYR A 202 -34.79 -16.19 15.82
CA TYR A 202 -35.79 -16.26 14.76
C TYR A 202 -35.21 -16.89 13.50
N PHE A 203 -34.02 -16.45 13.07
CA PHE A 203 -33.28 -17.06 11.98
C PHE A 203 -33.06 -18.57 12.17
N LEU A 204 -32.62 -19.00 13.36
CA LEU A 204 -32.41 -20.41 13.66
C LEU A 204 -33.71 -21.22 13.60
N THR A 205 -34.82 -20.65 14.08
CA THR A 205 -36.14 -21.29 13.96
C THR A 205 -36.58 -21.42 12.52
N GLU A 206 -36.32 -20.41 11.68
CA GLU A 206 -36.60 -20.50 10.24
C GLU A 206 -35.82 -21.65 9.63
N ILE A 207 -34.55 -21.84 9.99
CA ILE A 207 -33.70 -22.96 9.52
C ILE A 207 -34.18 -24.32 10.03
N GLY A 208 -35.04 -24.37 11.05
CA GLY A 208 -35.56 -25.61 11.63
C GLY A 208 -34.73 -26.14 12.80
N ILE A 209 -33.98 -25.27 13.48
CA ILE A 209 -33.22 -25.62 14.67
C ILE A 209 -34.07 -25.31 15.90
N ASP A 210 -34.27 -26.30 16.76
CA ASP A 210 -35.07 -26.16 17.98
C ASP A 210 -34.36 -25.23 18.99
N ASN A 211 -35.15 -24.33 19.59
CA ASN A 211 -34.74 -23.41 20.64
C ASN A 211 -34.20 -24.11 21.90
N ASN A 212 -34.55 -25.39 22.08
CA ASN A 212 -34.05 -26.21 23.19
C ASN A 212 -32.59 -26.65 23.01
N ASN A 213 -31.93 -26.32 21.89
CA ASN A 213 -30.52 -26.67 21.71
C ASN A 213 -29.65 -26.02 22.80
N LYS A 214 -28.81 -26.82 23.45
CA LYS A 214 -27.84 -26.42 24.48
C LYS A 214 -26.94 -25.25 24.04
N ILE A 215 -26.60 -25.17 22.75
CA ILE A 215 -25.79 -24.09 22.18
C ILE A 215 -26.57 -22.77 22.19
N ILE A 216 -27.85 -22.79 21.81
CA ILE A 216 -28.73 -21.61 21.83
C ILE A 216 -28.95 -21.15 23.27
N GLN A 217 -29.16 -22.08 24.20
CA GLN A 217 -29.28 -21.76 25.63
C GLN A 217 -28.03 -21.07 26.18
N LYS A 218 -26.83 -21.54 25.80
CA LYS A 218 -25.55 -20.89 26.17
C LYS A 218 -25.45 -19.47 25.58
N PHE A 219 -25.86 -19.31 24.34
CA PHE A 219 -25.86 -18.01 23.65
C PHE A 219 -26.80 -17.00 24.33
N ILE A 220 -27.96 -17.47 24.80
CA ILE A 220 -28.92 -16.66 25.58
C ILE A 220 -28.36 -16.36 26.97
N SER A 221 -27.74 -17.33 27.66
CA SER A 221 -27.35 -17.21 29.06
C SER A 221 -26.19 -16.25 29.34
N ASN A 222 -25.39 -15.91 28.34
CA ASN A 222 -24.30 -14.94 28.50
C ASN A 222 -24.89 -13.52 28.71
N ASN A 223 -24.86 -13.03 29.96
CA ASN A 223 -24.86 -11.62 30.41
C ASN A 223 -26.09 -10.94 31.07
N SER A 224 -27.13 -11.60 31.62
CA SER A 224 -28.06 -10.89 32.55
C SER A 224 -29.01 -11.80 33.37
N ASN A 225 -29.73 -11.22 34.34
CA ASN A 225 -30.50 -11.93 35.38
C ASN A 225 -31.98 -12.26 35.02
N SER A 226 -32.51 -11.90 33.84
CA SER A 226 -33.91 -12.21 33.44
C SER A 226 -34.03 -12.63 31.96
N ASN A 227 -34.87 -13.64 31.64
CA ASN A 227 -34.88 -14.29 30.33
C ASN A 227 -35.43 -13.43 29.19
N GLU A 228 -36.41 -12.56 29.43
CA GLU A 228 -37.00 -11.70 28.39
C GLU A 228 -36.05 -10.56 28.00
N ASN A 229 -35.36 -9.95 28.97
CA ASN A 229 -34.38 -8.89 28.70
C ASN A 229 -33.15 -9.42 27.94
N LYS A 230 -32.81 -10.71 28.02
CA LYS A 230 -31.68 -11.31 27.26
C LYS A 230 -31.91 -11.32 25.76
N LEU A 231 -33.16 -11.48 25.32
CA LEU A 231 -33.51 -11.56 23.90
C LEU A 231 -33.54 -10.18 23.23
N LEU A 232 -33.76 -9.14 24.03
CA LEU A 232 -33.76 -7.74 23.60
C LEU A 232 -32.35 -7.13 23.52
N ASN A 233 -31.35 -7.81 24.08
CA ASN A 233 -29.96 -7.38 23.97
C ASN A 233 -29.48 -7.41 22.51
N GLY A 234 -28.69 -6.39 22.15
CA GLY A 234 -27.97 -6.35 20.89
C GLY A 234 -27.08 -7.58 20.73
N CYS A 235 -26.97 -8.04 19.49
CA CYS A 235 -26.13 -9.17 19.11
C CYS A 235 -25.12 -8.66 18.08
N THR A 236 -23.84 -8.82 18.37
CA THR A 236 -22.79 -8.45 17.42
C THR A 236 -22.68 -9.48 16.29
N LEU A 237 -22.21 -9.04 15.12
CA LEU A 237 -21.99 -9.94 13.98
C LEU A 237 -21.09 -11.13 14.38
N ASN A 238 -20.07 -10.92 15.22
CA ASN A 238 -19.22 -11.99 15.72
C ASN A 238 -19.93 -12.99 16.63
N GLU A 239 -20.77 -12.52 17.56
CA GLU A 239 -21.57 -13.42 18.40
C GLU A 239 -22.51 -14.27 17.54
N PHE A 240 -23.12 -13.67 16.51
CA PHE A 240 -23.96 -14.38 15.56
C PHE A 240 -23.15 -15.40 14.74
N GLY A 241 -22.01 -15.01 14.19
CA GLY A 241 -21.13 -15.90 13.44
C GLY A 241 -20.64 -17.10 14.26
N ASN A 242 -20.26 -16.88 15.52
CA ASN A 242 -19.81 -17.93 16.44
C ASN A 242 -20.95 -18.90 16.82
N LEU A 243 -22.18 -18.40 16.93
CA LEU A 243 -23.36 -19.24 17.14
C LEU A 243 -23.56 -20.20 15.96
N ILE A 244 -23.49 -19.69 14.74
CA ILE A 244 -23.61 -20.50 13.51
C ILE A 244 -22.47 -21.50 13.38
N GLU A 245 -21.23 -21.09 13.64
CA GLU A 245 -20.08 -21.99 13.64
C GLU A 245 -20.24 -23.13 14.65
N SER A 246 -20.63 -22.81 15.88
CA SER A 246 -20.86 -23.80 16.92
C SER A 246 -21.92 -24.83 16.51
N LEU A 247 -23.01 -24.38 15.87
CA LEU A 247 -24.06 -25.26 15.36
C LEU A 247 -23.59 -26.15 14.21
N ILE A 248 -22.83 -25.60 13.26
CA ILE A 248 -22.26 -26.38 12.15
C ILE A 248 -21.31 -27.45 12.69
N LEU A 249 -20.46 -27.11 13.66
CA LEU A 249 -19.55 -28.07 14.29
C LEU A 249 -20.33 -29.18 15.00
N GLU A 250 -21.40 -28.87 15.73
CA GLU A 250 -22.26 -29.87 16.38
C GLU A 250 -22.92 -30.81 15.35
N GLN A 251 -23.41 -30.27 14.24
CA GLN A 251 -24.06 -31.07 13.20
C GLN A 251 -23.05 -31.95 12.44
N LYS A 252 -21.83 -31.45 12.22
CA LYS A 252 -20.73 -32.25 11.66
C LYS A 252 -20.34 -33.40 12.59
N LEU A 253 -20.32 -33.18 13.90
CA LEU A 253 -20.09 -34.26 14.88
C LEU A 253 -21.20 -35.32 14.88
N LYS A 254 -22.42 -34.94 14.48
CA LYS A 254 -23.57 -35.84 14.27
C LYS A 254 -23.59 -36.47 12.86
N SER A 255 -22.51 -36.33 12.09
CA SER A 255 -22.36 -36.84 10.71
C SER A 255 -23.32 -36.21 9.68
N ASN A 256 -23.85 -35.02 9.94
CA ASN A 256 -24.69 -34.30 8.99
C ASN A 256 -23.87 -33.31 8.15
N GLU A 257 -23.19 -33.82 7.13
CA GLU A 257 -22.33 -33.01 6.25
C GLU A 257 -23.13 -32.04 5.35
N GLN A 258 -24.41 -32.34 5.08
CA GLN A 258 -25.29 -31.55 4.22
C GLN A 258 -25.82 -30.27 4.92
N PHE A 259 -25.66 -30.15 6.23
CA PHE A 259 -26.22 -29.03 6.98
C PHE A 259 -25.65 -27.67 6.55
N GLU A 260 -24.33 -27.59 6.32
CA GLU A 260 -23.67 -26.33 5.92
C GLU A 260 -24.15 -25.86 4.53
N THR A 261 -24.31 -26.77 3.59
CA THR A 261 -24.79 -26.45 2.23
C THR A 261 -26.26 -26.05 2.23
N ASN A 262 -27.11 -26.73 3.00
CA ASN A 262 -28.52 -26.36 3.17
C ASN A 262 -28.67 -24.98 3.83
N LEU A 263 -27.86 -24.71 4.85
CA LEU A 263 -27.82 -23.40 5.52
C LEU A 263 -27.45 -22.29 4.53
N LEU A 264 -26.42 -22.52 3.72
CA LEU A 264 -25.97 -21.56 2.71
C LEU A 264 -27.07 -21.27 1.68
N GLN A 265 -27.71 -22.30 1.14
CA GLN A 265 -28.81 -22.14 0.18
C GLN A 265 -29.97 -21.34 0.78
N LYS A 266 -30.30 -21.60 2.03
CA LYS A 266 -31.37 -20.89 2.74
C LYS A 266 -31.03 -19.43 3.01
N LEU A 267 -29.78 -19.13 3.37
CA LEU A 267 -29.29 -17.76 3.52
C LEU A 267 -29.34 -16.99 2.21
N ILE A 268 -28.92 -17.60 1.10
CA ILE A 268 -29.01 -16.99 -0.23
C ILE A 268 -30.47 -16.65 -0.55
N TYR A 269 -31.39 -17.58 -0.33
CA TYR A 269 -32.82 -17.36 -0.54
C TYR A 269 -33.38 -16.23 0.33
N LEU A 270 -33.05 -16.22 1.63
CA LEU A 270 -33.49 -15.16 2.55
C LEU A 270 -32.96 -13.79 2.13
N ASN A 271 -31.67 -13.70 1.79
CA ASN A 271 -31.06 -12.45 1.35
C ASN A 271 -31.63 -11.94 0.03
N GLN A 272 -32.00 -12.83 -0.91
CA GLN A 272 -32.65 -12.45 -2.16
C GLN A 272 -34.06 -11.90 -1.95
N ASN A 273 -34.80 -12.45 -0.98
CA ASN A 273 -36.15 -11.99 -0.65
C ASN A 273 -36.15 -10.71 0.19
N MET A 274 -35.07 -10.44 0.92
CA MET A 274 -34.79 -9.13 1.49
C MET A 274 -34.32 -8.18 0.38
N LYS A 275 -35.21 -7.88 -0.57
CA LYS A 275 -34.96 -6.74 -1.47
C LYS A 275 -34.79 -5.51 -0.60
N ILE A 276 -33.58 -4.96 -0.61
CA ILE A 276 -33.34 -3.58 -0.21
C ILE A 276 -34.23 -2.77 -1.14
N ASP A 277 -35.29 -2.14 -0.61
CA ASP A 277 -36.01 -1.11 -1.35
C ASP A 277 -34.93 -0.18 -1.93
N GLU A 278 -34.89 -0.02 -3.25
CA GLU A 278 -33.88 0.80 -3.93
C GLU A 278 -33.95 2.28 -3.53
N GLY A 279 -34.97 2.67 -2.76
CA GLY A 279 -34.89 3.86 -1.94
C GLY A 279 -33.99 3.57 -0.77
N ILE A 280 -32.77 4.12 -0.77
CA ILE A 280 -31.93 4.34 0.42
C ILE A 280 -32.88 4.75 1.55
N LYS A 281 -33.37 3.78 2.34
CA LYS A 281 -34.10 4.07 3.58
C LYS A 281 -33.05 4.76 4.41
N GLU A 282 -33.32 6.04 4.63
CA GLU A 282 -32.45 6.99 5.30
C GLU A 282 -31.70 6.26 6.42
N ILE A 283 -30.39 6.11 6.25
CA ILE A 283 -29.50 5.65 7.32
C ILE A 283 -29.90 6.48 8.54
N GLY A 284 -30.53 5.89 9.55
CA GLY A 284 -31.30 6.62 10.59
C GLY A 284 -30.49 7.59 11.45
N ASN A 285 -29.20 7.75 11.15
CA ASN A 285 -28.32 8.75 11.74
C ASN A 285 -28.17 9.96 10.81
N THR A 286 -29.06 10.94 10.97
CA THR A 286 -29.14 12.19 10.20
C THR A 286 -27.80 12.94 10.15
N LEU A 287 -26.99 12.85 11.22
CA LEU A 287 -25.67 13.46 11.32
C LEU A 287 -24.63 12.86 10.34
N ILE A 288 -24.76 11.56 10.02
CA ILE A 288 -23.85 10.88 9.09
C ILE A 288 -24.31 11.11 7.64
N ILE A 289 -25.63 11.23 7.42
CA ILE A 289 -26.19 11.43 6.08
C ILE A 289 -25.66 12.71 5.42
N GLU A 290 -25.66 13.84 6.11
CA GLU A 290 -25.18 15.10 5.53
C GLU A 290 -23.70 15.01 5.15
N SER A 291 -22.86 14.52 6.05
CA SER A 291 -21.42 14.34 5.80
C SER A 291 -21.16 13.39 4.63
N VAL A 292 -21.92 12.29 4.51
CA VAL A 292 -21.77 11.33 3.42
C VAL A 292 -22.31 11.89 2.10
N LYS A 293 -23.41 12.65 2.11
CA LYS A 293 -23.94 13.34 0.93
C LYS A 293 -22.97 14.41 0.42
N GLU A 294 -22.38 15.21 1.32
CA GLU A 294 -21.35 16.19 0.95
C GLU A 294 -20.13 15.51 0.34
N MET A 295 -19.61 14.46 0.97
CA MET A 295 -18.48 13.68 0.45
C MET A 295 -18.81 13.04 -0.91
N TYR A 296 -20.01 12.49 -1.09
CA TYR A 296 -20.46 11.95 -2.37
C TYR A 296 -20.52 13.02 -3.45
N ASN A 297 -21.07 14.19 -3.13
CA ASN A 297 -21.17 15.31 -4.07
C ASN A 297 -19.79 15.87 -4.46
N GLU A 298 -18.85 15.96 -3.51
CA GLU A 298 -17.45 16.33 -3.80
C GLU A 298 -16.77 15.30 -4.70
N VAL A 299 -16.86 14.01 -4.37
CA VAL A 299 -16.29 12.92 -5.21
C VAL A 299 -16.89 12.95 -6.61
N LYS A 300 -18.20 13.16 -6.73
CA LYS A 300 -18.90 13.27 -8.02
C LYS A 300 -18.44 14.48 -8.82
N LYS A 301 -18.21 15.63 -8.18
CA LYS A 301 -17.64 16.82 -8.82
C LYS A 301 -16.23 16.55 -9.35
N TYR A 302 -15.37 15.98 -8.51
CA TYR A 302 -14.02 15.57 -8.92
C TYR A 302 -14.03 14.55 -10.06
N MET A 303 -14.94 13.59 -10.07
CA MET A 303 -15.05 12.63 -11.18
C MET A 303 -15.41 13.32 -12.50
N LYS A 304 -16.29 14.33 -12.47
CA LYS A 304 -16.69 15.09 -13.66
C LYS A 304 -15.54 15.91 -14.24
N GLU A 305 -14.81 16.64 -13.38
CA GLU A 305 -13.64 17.44 -13.79
C GLU A 305 -12.53 16.55 -14.38
N ASN A 306 -12.26 15.39 -13.77
CA ASN A 306 -11.28 14.44 -14.29
C ASN A 306 -11.73 13.72 -15.58
N GLU A 307 -13.04 13.63 -15.85
CA GLU A 307 -13.55 13.04 -17.10
C GLU A 307 -13.32 13.97 -18.30
N GLU A 308 -13.52 15.27 -18.13
CA GLU A 308 -13.23 16.27 -19.16
C GLU A 308 -11.71 16.30 -19.50
N GLU A 309 -10.85 16.34 -18.47
CA GLU A 309 -9.38 16.28 -18.66
C GLU A 309 -8.93 14.98 -19.34
N TYR A 310 -9.58 13.85 -19.00
CA TYR A 310 -9.29 12.56 -19.61
C TYR A 310 -9.63 12.53 -21.10
N GLU A 311 -10.78 13.10 -21.49
CA GLU A 311 -11.23 13.16 -22.88
C GLU A 311 -10.32 14.07 -23.73
N GLU A 312 -9.88 15.20 -23.19
CA GLU A 312 -8.92 16.09 -23.85
C GLU A 312 -7.57 15.40 -24.13
N LEU A 313 -7.01 14.69 -23.14
CA LEU A 313 -5.76 13.95 -23.28
C LEU A 313 -5.85 12.79 -24.28
N GLU A 314 -6.99 12.09 -24.37
CA GLU A 314 -7.19 11.04 -25.38
C GLU A 314 -7.23 11.63 -26.79
N ASN A 315 -7.93 12.76 -26.98
CA ASN A 315 -8.01 13.46 -28.26
C ASN A 315 -6.63 13.94 -28.73
N GLU A 316 -5.83 14.51 -27.83
CA GLU A 316 -4.48 14.97 -28.15
C GLU A 316 -3.53 13.81 -28.48
N LEU A 317 -3.63 12.70 -27.73
CA LEU A 317 -2.88 11.48 -28.00
C LEU A 317 -3.22 10.90 -29.38
N GLU A 318 -4.50 10.89 -29.76
CA GLU A 318 -4.93 10.40 -31.08
C GLU A 318 -4.41 11.29 -32.22
N ARG A 319 -4.48 12.62 -32.04
CA ARG A 319 -3.91 13.58 -33.00
C ARG A 319 -2.42 13.34 -33.20
N ASN A 320 -1.66 13.16 -32.12
CA ASN A 320 -0.22 12.92 -32.19
C ASN A 320 0.12 11.56 -32.81
N LYS A 321 -0.67 10.50 -32.56
CA LYS A 321 -0.54 9.21 -33.25
C LYS A 321 -0.76 9.35 -34.76
N LYS A 322 -1.77 10.12 -35.20
CA LYS A 322 -2.02 10.40 -36.62
C LYS A 322 -0.87 11.16 -37.28
N LEU A 323 -0.30 12.16 -36.59
CA LEU A 323 0.88 12.91 -37.09
C LEU A 323 2.11 12.01 -37.23
N LYS A 324 2.38 11.19 -36.22
CA LYS A 324 3.45 10.18 -36.26
C LYS A 324 3.29 9.24 -37.46
N MET A 325 2.10 8.69 -37.66
CA MET A 325 1.82 7.76 -38.76
C MET A 325 2.07 8.40 -40.13
N LYS A 326 1.69 9.68 -40.32
CA LYS A 326 1.98 10.43 -41.55
C LYS A 326 3.48 10.60 -41.78
N LEU A 327 4.25 10.95 -40.75
CA LEU A 327 5.71 11.09 -40.86
C LEU A 327 6.41 9.77 -41.12
N GLU A 328 5.92 8.67 -40.55
CA GLU A 328 6.42 7.32 -40.82
C GLU A 328 6.07 6.83 -42.24
N GLN A 329 4.92 7.22 -42.79
CA GLN A 329 4.61 6.96 -44.20
C GLN A 329 5.54 7.73 -45.13
N LEU A 330 5.80 9.01 -44.82
CA LEU A 330 6.74 9.83 -45.57
C LEU A 330 8.16 9.24 -45.53
N SER A 331 8.59 8.73 -44.36
CA SER A 331 9.93 8.13 -44.22
C SER A 331 10.11 6.84 -45.04
N LYS A 332 9.03 6.10 -45.30
CA LYS A 332 9.03 4.94 -46.20
C LYS A 332 9.14 5.34 -47.67
N SER A 333 8.53 6.48 -48.04
CA SER A 333 8.55 6.98 -49.43
C SER A 333 9.84 7.73 -49.79
N ARG A 334 10.44 8.45 -48.84
CA ARG A 334 11.65 9.25 -49.05
C ARG A 334 12.43 9.46 -47.75
N ARG A 335 13.69 9.89 -47.89
CA ARG A 335 14.49 10.33 -46.74
C ARG A 335 13.87 11.59 -46.12
N LEU A 336 13.68 11.56 -44.80
CA LEU A 336 13.19 12.70 -44.02
C LEU A 336 14.26 13.81 -43.95
N ASN A 337 13.81 15.07 -44.05
CA ASN A 337 14.64 16.23 -43.77
C ASN A 337 14.92 16.33 -42.25
N ASP A 338 15.97 17.02 -41.85
CA ASP A 338 16.37 17.12 -40.45
C ASP A 338 15.31 17.80 -39.57
N GLN A 339 14.55 18.74 -40.13
CA GLN A 339 13.39 19.34 -39.46
C GLN A 339 12.29 18.29 -39.20
N GLU A 340 12.01 17.41 -40.16
CA GLU A 340 10.99 16.36 -40.02
C GLU A 340 11.42 15.28 -39.02
N LYS A 341 12.72 14.94 -38.99
CA LYS A 341 13.28 14.06 -37.96
C LYS A 341 13.13 14.66 -36.57
N ARG A 342 13.45 15.96 -36.39
CA ARG A 342 13.26 16.67 -35.13
C ARG A 342 11.79 16.69 -34.71
N HIS A 343 10.89 16.94 -35.66
CA HIS A 343 9.45 16.91 -35.40
C HIS A 343 8.96 15.52 -34.97
N LEU A 344 9.41 14.46 -35.65
CA LEU A 344 9.10 13.07 -35.27
C LEU A 344 9.64 12.72 -33.88
N THR A 345 10.85 13.17 -33.52
CA THR A 345 11.38 12.96 -32.16
C THR A 345 10.56 13.69 -31.09
N ASN A 346 10.06 14.90 -31.38
CA ASN A 346 9.22 15.66 -30.46
C ASN A 346 7.86 14.99 -30.27
N ILE A 347 7.20 14.60 -31.37
CA ILE A 347 5.91 13.87 -31.32
C ILE A 347 6.05 12.57 -30.52
N ASN A 348 7.16 11.83 -30.69
CA ASN A 348 7.38 10.61 -29.91
C ASN A 348 7.53 10.91 -28.40
N LYS A 349 8.19 12.00 -28.02
CA LYS A 349 8.28 12.43 -26.62
C LYS A 349 6.92 12.82 -26.05
N GLU A 350 6.14 13.61 -26.80
CA GLU A 350 4.78 14.02 -26.41
C GLU A 350 3.86 12.82 -26.23
N ILE A 351 3.87 11.84 -27.16
CA ILE A 351 3.10 10.60 -27.03
C ILE A 351 3.46 9.86 -25.74
N VAL A 352 4.73 9.79 -25.36
CA VAL A 352 5.16 9.14 -24.11
C VAL A 352 4.66 9.90 -22.89
N MET A 353 4.71 11.24 -22.90
CA MET A 353 4.20 12.06 -21.79
C MET A 353 2.68 11.90 -21.64
N LEU A 354 1.93 12.05 -22.73
CA LEU A 354 0.47 11.90 -22.73
C LEU A 354 0.03 10.51 -22.25
N ASN A 355 0.70 9.43 -22.67
CA ASN A 355 0.40 8.09 -22.16
C ASN A 355 0.67 7.96 -20.65
N ASN A 356 1.71 8.62 -20.13
CA ASN A 356 2.01 8.59 -18.70
C ASN A 356 0.95 9.33 -17.89
N GLU A 357 0.47 10.48 -18.36
CA GLU A 357 -0.61 11.25 -17.72
C GLU A 357 -1.94 10.50 -17.76
N LEU A 358 -2.29 9.93 -18.92
CA LEU A 358 -3.49 9.11 -19.07
C LEU A 358 -3.49 7.91 -18.10
N ASN A 359 -2.34 7.26 -17.92
CA ASN A 359 -2.21 6.15 -16.97
C ASN A 359 -2.36 6.59 -15.51
N LYS A 360 -1.90 7.81 -15.15
CA LYS A 360 -2.13 8.38 -13.81
C LYS A 360 -3.62 8.63 -13.57
N LEU A 361 -4.32 9.24 -14.53
CA LEU A 361 -5.77 9.49 -14.42
C LEU A 361 -6.57 8.18 -14.35
N LYS A 362 -6.23 7.16 -15.15
CA LYS A 362 -6.84 5.81 -15.06
C LYS A 362 -6.67 5.21 -13.67
N PHE A 363 -5.47 5.34 -13.10
CA PHE A 363 -5.20 4.84 -11.76
C PHE A 363 -6.03 5.59 -10.70
N LEU A 364 -6.13 6.90 -10.79
CA LEU A 364 -6.96 7.72 -9.88
C LEU A 364 -8.45 7.37 -10.00
N LYS A 365 -8.99 7.25 -11.22
CA LYS A 365 -10.37 6.82 -11.46
C LYS A 365 -10.66 5.45 -10.84
N LYS A 366 -9.75 4.48 -11.02
CA LYS A 366 -9.88 3.15 -10.41
C LYS A 366 -9.85 3.20 -8.88
N LYS A 367 -9.02 4.06 -8.29
CA LYS A 367 -8.93 4.23 -6.84
C LYS A 367 -10.20 4.87 -6.27
N LEU A 368 -10.78 5.85 -6.96
CA LEU A 368 -12.03 6.51 -6.56
C LEU A 368 -13.24 5.58 -6.67
N LEU A 369 -13.29 4.67 -7.65
CA LEU A 369 -14.36 3.67 -7.77
C LEU A 369 -14.32 2.57 -6.69
N LEU A 370 -13.21 2.45 -5.96
CA LEU A 370 -13.07 1.48 -4.86
C LEU A 370 -13.42 2.09 -3.49
N ILE A 371 -13.69 3.39 -3.44
CA ILE A 371 -14.20 4.13 -2.29
C ILE A 371 -15.71 4.22 -2.44
#